data_AF-I3TPI6-F1
#
_entry.id   AF-I3TPI6-F1
#
_cell.length_a   1.000
_cell.length_b   1.000
_cell.length_c   1.000
_cell.angle_alpha   90.00
_cell.angle_beta   90.00
_cell.angle_gamma   90.00
#
_symmetry.space_group_name_H-M   'P 1'
#
loop_
_entity.id
_entity.type
_entity.pdbx_description
1 polymer ?
#
loop_
_entity_poly.entity_id
_entity_poly.type
_entity_poly.pdbx_seq_one_letter_code
_entity_poly.pdbx_strand_id
1 'polypeptide(L)' 'MEAVEIDTAEDEVGDEVLFIRVVMSPDTTSRDFAGRFFGLTGRVRDVLGDEMRDVFPIIRPVGAHA' A
#
# COMPACT_ATOMS: atom_id res chain seq x y z
N MET A 1 -1.24 17.57 -3.32
CA MET A 1 -2.16 16.71 -2.54
C MET A 1 -1.63 15.31 -2.65
N GLU A 2 -1.12 14.73 -1.56
CA GLU A 2 -0.85 13.30 -1.50
C GLU A 2 -2.17 12.62 -1.17
N ALA A 3 -2.69 11.81 -2.09
CA ALA A 3 -3.92 11.05 -1.89
C ALA A 3 -3.53 9.58 -1.65
N VAL A 4 -3.70 9.12 -0.42
CA VAL A 4 -3.61 7.69 -0.09
C VAL A 4 -5.03 7.14 -0.19
N GLU A 5 -5.21 6.12 -1.03
CA GLU A 5 -6.46 5.39 -1.16
C GLU A 5 -6.29 4.01 -0.51
N ILE A 6 -7.22 3.64 0.36
CA ILE A 6 -7.22 2.37 1.07
C ILE A 6 -8.50 1.63 0.71
N ASP A 7 -8.36 0.36 0.33
CA ASP A 7 -9.44 -0.48 -0.15
C ASP A 7 -9.26 -1.92 0.35
N THR A 8 -10.35 -2.65 0.47
CA THR A 8 -10.35 -4.09 0.82
C THR A 8 -10.73 -4.89 -0.42
N ALA A 9 -10.00 -5.96 -0.69
CA ALA A 9 -10.31 -6.86 -1.80
C ALA A 9 -10.12 -8.32 -1.37
N GLU A 10 -10.60 -9.23 -2.21
CA GLU A 10 -10.30 -10.65 -2.12
C GLU A 10 -9.29 -11.00 -3.22
N ASP A 11 -8.34 -11.88 -2.92
CA ASP A 11 -7.41 -12.41 -3.92
C ASP A 11 -8.01 -13.59 -4.71
N GLU A 12 -7.20 -14.22 -5.57
CA GLU A 12 -7.65 -15.33 -6.43
C GLU A 12 -8.04 -16.61 -5.65
N VAL A 13 -7.65 -16.72 -4.38
CA VAL A 13 -7.97 -17.85 -3.49
C VAL A 13 -9.05 -17.51 -2.45
N GLY A 14 -9.53 -16.25 -2.45
CA GLY A 14 -10.60 -15.76 -1.57
C GLY A 14 -10.08 -15.20 -0.24
N ASP A 15 -8.78 -14.98 -0.11
CA ASP A 15 -8.19 -14.38 1.08
C ASP A 15 -8.37 -12.85 1.05
N GLU A 16 -8.71 -12.27 2.19
CA GLU A 16 -8.87 -10.83 2.32
C GLU A 16 -7.51 -10.12 2.28
N VAL A 17 -7.41 -9.09 1.43
CA VAL A 17 -6.22 -8.27 1.27
C VAL A 17 -6.54 -6.78 1.43
N LEU A 18 -5.59 -6.05 1.99
CA LEU A 18 -5.69 -4.60 2.16
C LEU A 18 -4.89 -3.91 1.06
N PHE A 19 -5.56 -3.27 0.13
CA PHE A 19 -4.91 -2.46 -0.90
C PHE A 19 -4.67 -1.04 -0.42
N ILE A 20 -3.40 -0.62 -0.43
CA ILE A 20 -2.99 0.75 -0.13
C ILE A 20 -2.37 1.34 -1.39
N ARG A 21 -3.13 2.17 -2.09
CA ARG A 21 -2.71 2.87 -3.29
C ARG A 21 -2.19 4.25 -2.91
N VAL A 22 -0.92 4.51 -3.20
CA VAL A 22 -0.29 5.79 -2.87
C VAL A 22 -0.09 6.58 -4.15
N VAL A 23 -0.87 7.65 -4.32
CA VAL A 23 -0.82 8.51 -5.50
C VAL A 23 0.44 9.38 -5.42
N MET A 24 1.37 9.13 -6.33
CA MET A 24 2.65 9.83 -6.41
C MET A 24 2.51 11.14 -7.19
N SER A 25 3.23 12.18 -6.75
CA SER A 25 3.38 13.39 -7.56
C SER A 25 3.97 13.06 -8.94
N PRO A 26 3.55 13.72 -10.03
CA PRO A 26 4.16 13.55 -11.35
C PRO A 26 5.68 13.74 -11.37
N ASP A 27 6.21 14.56 -10.46
CA ASP A 27 7.64 14.86 -10.35
C ASP A 27 8.44 13.79 -9.58
N THR A 28 7.78 12.72 -9.11
CA THR A 28 8.43 11.68 -8.30
C THR A 28 9.33 10.81 -9.17
N THR A 29 10.62 10.74 -8.83
CA THR A 29 11.58 9.91 -9.58
C THR A 29 11.71 8.50 -8.99
N SER A 30 12.30 7.58 -9.75
CA SER A 30 12.66 6.23 -9.27
C SER A 30 13.66 6.25 -8.10
N ARG A 31 14.42 7.34 -7.95
CA ARG A 31 15.34 7.54 -6.83
C ARG A 31 14.61 8.00 -5.56
N ASP A 32 13.54 8.78 -5.72
CA ASP A 32 12.64 9.14 -4.61
C ASP A 32 11.87 7.92 -4.09
N PHE A 33 11.67 6.91 -4.94
CA PHE A 33 10.99 5.66 -4.62
C PHE A 33 11.84 4.71 -3.76
N ALA A 34 13.13 4.57 -4.09
CA ALA A 34 14.03 3.61 -3.45
C ALA A 34 14.32 4.00 -1.98
N GLY A 35 13.47 3.52 -1.08
CA GLY A 35 13.63 3.66 0.38
C GLY A 35 12.42 4.21 1.12
N ARG A 36 11.51 4.94 0.45
CA ARG A 36 10.33 5.52 1.12
C ARG A 36 9.30 4.48 1.57
N PHE A 37 9.21 3.37 0.84
CA PHE A 37 8.31 2.26 1.14
C PHE A 37 8.99 1.16 1.97
N PHE A 38 10.28 1.29 2.27
CA PHE A 38 10.99 0.30 3.04
C PHE A 38 10.41 0.19 4.45
N GLY A 39 10.05 -1.03 4.86
CA GLY A 39 9.47 -1.31 6.17
C GLY A 39 8.01 -0.86 6.34
N LEU A 40 7.37 -0.26 5.32
CA LEU A 40 5.99 0.20 5.42
C LEU A 40 5.01 -0.97 5.61
N THR A 41 5.23 -2.09 4.93
CA THR A 41 4.46 -3.33 5.15
C THR A 41 4.49 -3.75 6.61
N GLY A 42 5.65 -3.70 7.27
CA GLY A 42 5.78 -4.04 8.69
C GLY A 42 4.94 -3.10 9.57
N ARG A 43 5.06 -1.78 9.35
CA ARG A 43 4.26 -0.79 10.11
C ARG A 43 2.76 -0.96 9.92
N VAL A 44 2.32 -1.26 8.70
CA VAL A 44 0.89 -1.51 8.43
C VAL A 44 0.42 -2.75 9.19
N ARG A 45 1.21 -3.84 9.19
CA ARG A 45 0.88 -5.04 9.96
C ARG A 45 0.85 -4.79 11.47
N ASP A 46 1.78 -3.98 11.99
CA ASP A 46 1.80 -3.63 13.41
C ASP A 46 0.53 -2.87 13.83
N VAL A 47 0.01 -1.98 12.97
CA VAL A 47 -1.22 -1.22 13.23
C VAL A 47 -2.48 -2.08 13.07
N LEU A 48 -2.49 -2.99 12.08
CA LEU A 48 -3.60 -3.93 11.87
C LEU A 48 -3.82 -4.85 13.08
N GLY A 49 -2.75 -5.17 13.80
CA GLY A 49 -2.83 -5.96 15.03
C GLY A 49 -3.24 -7.41 14.80
N ASP A 50 -3.54 -8.11 15.89
CA ASP A 50 -3.77 -9.56 15.86
C ASP A 50 -5.09 -9.96 15.18
N GLU A 51 -6.09 -9.08 15.17
CA GLU A 51 -7.42 -9.34 14.58
C GLU A 51 -7.36 -9.45 13.05
N MET A 52 -6.37 -8.80 12.43
CA MET A 52 -6.18 -8.72 10.99
C MET A 52 -4.87 -9.40 10.56
N ARG A 53 -4.37 -10.36 11.36
CA ARG A 53 -3.06 -11.01 11.17
C ARG A 53 -2.93 -11.73 9.82
N ASP A 54 -4.05 -12.27 9.35
CA ASP A 54 -4.15 -13.04 8.10
C ASP A 54 -4.39 -12.15 6.87
N VAL A 55 -4.68 -10.86 7.07
CA VAL A 55 -4.84 -9.88 5.99
C VAL A 55 -3.46 -9.41 5.52
N PHE A 56 -3.16 -9.60 4.24
CA PHE A 56 -1.90 -9.15 3.67
C PHE A 56 -2.03 -7.73 3.07
N PRO A 57 -1.22 -6.75 3.52
CA PRO A 57 -1.26 -5.41 2.96
C PRO A 57 -0.44 -5.31 1.66
N ILE A 58 -1.12 -4.93 0.57
CA ILE A 58 -0.54 -4.69 -0.75
C ILE A 58 -0.39 -3.18 -0.95
N ILE A 59 0.84 -2.70 -0.88
CA ILE A 59 1.15 -1.27 -1.06
C ILE A 59 1.62 -1.03 -2.49
N ARG A 60 0.87 -0.24 -3.25
CA ARG A 60 1.16 0.05 -4.65
C ARG A 60 1.30 1.55 -4.89
N PRO A 61 2.47 2.05 -5.32
CA PRO A 61 2.55 3.39 -5.86
C PRO A 61 1.79 3.44 -7.19
N VAL A 62 0.98 4.48 -7.38
CA VAL A 62 0.33 4.77 -8.65
C VAL A 62 0.80 6.14 -9.12
N GLY A 63 1.23 6.25 -10.37
CA GLY A 63 1.55 7.55 -10.96
C GLY A 63 0.27 8.39 -11.04
N ALA A 64 0.33 9.67 -10.70
CA ALA A 64 -0.80 10.57 -10.83
C ALA A 64 -1.08 10.93 -12.29
N HIS A 65 -1.30 9.96 -13.19
CA HIS A 65 -1.82 10.20 -14.54
C HIS A 65 -2.62 8.98 -15.03
N ALA A 66 -3.92 9.20 -15.22
CA ALA A 66 -4.72 8.47 -16.20
C ALA A 66 -4.35 8.94 -17.62
#